data_AF-A0A1M2W7W4-F1
#
_entry.id   AF-A0A1M2W7W4-F1
#
_cell.length_a   1.000
_cell.length_b   1.000
_cell.length_c   1.000
_cell.angle_alpha   90.00
_cell.angle_beta   90.00
_cell.angle_gamma   90.00
#
_symmetry.space_group_name_H-M   'P 1'
#
loop_
_entity.id
_entity.type
_entity.pdbx_description
1 polymer ?
#
loop_
_entity_poly.entity_id
_entity_poly.type
_entity_poly.pdbx_seq_one_letter_code
_entity_poly.pdbx_strand_id
1 'polypeptide(L)'
;MEPKQEHEAEAETREKLRKKVVEDTGGILSYFWPLHPIRLFIDLTLAALRLVQPLAPQLVPLAVFSVSLPLILFLSVGSGYWVWKSVAVGWETEIFLQYGDGPVPYAEVVLPTVVAQQPYDISLHLIVPANDANFALGNFMASLALVTPSNRTLAYVRKPAIVLPPSASPWAFLYNRPGTVDLNIPMLKDFTVSTARALARVELGRRDLWKTLGEGHGRELSVFSGYIRGVVLHHGVRGIVSRFPLASAMVASAVFFLIMFVGMVACLMPAVEWHFPSDVSEPPKVDEKPRRRRRSRRRTEGDDRTPRSKTGTHSEGSGSRARPSREPSGQDDWDSAQVPEASARTGYGRTTPIRRRNTGPRHTDDDDE
;
A
#
# COMPACT_ATOMS: atom_id res chain seq x y z
N MET A 1 -7.77 61.94 -64.08
CA MET A 1 -8.55 61.27 -63.01
C MET A 1 -8.43 59.78 -63.29
N GLU A 2 -7.59 59.03 -62.56
CA GLU A 2 -7.30 57.62 -62.94
C GLU A 2 -6.89 56.63 -61.83
N PRO A 3 -6.34 57.00 -60.65
CA PRO A 3 -5.74 56.01 -59.73
C PRO A 3 -6.77 55.16 -58.95
N LYS A 4 -8.06 55.20 -59.31
CA LYS A 4 -9.13 54.48 -58.60
C LYS A 4 -9.51 53.15 -59.25
N GLN A 5 -9.48 53.06 -60.57
CA GLN A 5 -9.86 51.81 -61.28
C GLN A 5 -8.80 50.72 -61.12
N GLU A 6 -7.52 51.09 -61.01
CA GLU A 6 -6.41 50.15 -60.84
C GLU A 6 -6.51 49.35 -59.52
N HIS A 7 -6.86 50.02 -58.42
CA HIS A 7 -7.08 49.35 -57.12
C HIS A 7 -8.32 48.44 -57.09
N GLU A 8 -9.37 48.73 -57.86
CA GLU A 8 -10.54 47.84 -57.96
C GLU A 8 -10.17 46.55 -58.72
N ALA A 9 -9.32 46.63 -59.75
CA ALA A 9 -8.75 45.46 -60.43
C ALA A 9 -7.77 44.64 -59.56
N GLU A 10 -6.92 45.29 -58.75
CA GLU A 10 -6.08 44.59 -57.75
C GLU A 10 -6.91 43.84 -56.69
N ALA A 11 -8.03 44.40 -56.25
CA ALA A 11 -8.91 43.77 -55.28
C ALA A 11 -9.54 42.48 -55.83
N GLU A 12 -10.12 42.53 -57.04
CA GLU A 12 -10.71 41.35 -57.67
C GLU A 12 -9.69 40.24 -57.94
N THR A 13 -8.49 40.59 -58.40
CA THR A 13 -7.44 39.60 -58.68
C THR A 13 -6.93 38.93 -57.40
N ARG A 14 -6.79 39.68 -56.29
CA ARG A 14 -6.47 39.11 -54.97
C ARG A 14 -7.57 38.19 -54.43
N GLU A 15 -8.86 38.50 -54.64
CA GLU A 15 -9.94 37.57 -54.28
C GLU A 15 -9.93 36.28 -55.11
N LYS A 16 -9.75 36.40 -56.42
CA LYS A 16 -9.69 35.24 -57.34
C LYS A 16 -8.51 34.32 -56.98
N LEU A 17 -7.34 34.90 -56.65
CA LEU A 17 -6.19 34.16 -56.13
C LEU A 17 -6.49 33.47 -54.79
N ARG A 18 -7.12 34.17 -53.82
CA ARG A 18 -7.49 33.59 -52.52
C ARG A 18 -8.43 32.39 -52.64
N LYS A 19 -9.48 32.50 -53.48
CA LYS A 19 -10.43 31.40 -53.74
C LYS A 19 -9.70 30.18 -54.32
N LYS A 20 -8.87 30.40 -55.35
CA LYS A 20 -8.10 29.33 -56.00
C LYS A 20 -7.10 28.63 -55.06
N VAL A 21 -6.39 29.37 -54.20
CA VAL A 21 -5.47 28.79 -53.21
C VAL A 21 -6.20 27.89 -52.19
N VAL A 22 -7.44 28.22 -51.82
CA VAL A 22 -8.26 27.38 -50.91
C VAL A 22 -8.72 26.09 -51.61
N GLU A 23 -9.09 26.16 -52.89
CA GLU A 23 -9.43 24.98 -53.69
C GLU A 23 -8.20 24.06 -53.89
N ASP A 24 -7.06 24.61 -54.29
CA ASP A 24 -5.81 23.85 -54.50
C ASP A 24 -5.30 23.21 -53.19
N THR A 25 -5.38 23.90 -52.04
CA THR A 25 -4.98 23.30 -50.74
C THR A 25 -5.95 22.23 -50.24
N GLY A 26 -7.25 22.34 -50.54
CA GLY A 26 -8.22 21.25 -50.35
C GLY A 26 -7.86 20.02 -51.19
N GLY A 27 -7.47 20.22 -52.44
CA GLY A 27 -7.01 19.16 -53.35
C GLY A 27 -5.76 18.44 -52.85
N ILE A 28 -4.71 19.17 -52.45
CA ILE A 28 -3.43 18.57 -51.99
C ILE A 28 -3.64 17.69 -50.74
N LEU A 29 -4.52 18.09 -49.82
CA LEU A 29 -4.89 17.30 -48.65
C LEU A 29 -5.80 16.10 -48.95
N SER A 30 -6.18 15.86 -50.21
CA SER A 30 -6.90 14.65 -50.65
C SER A 30 -5.97 13.53 -51.14
N TYR A 31 -4.75 13.85 -51.55
CA TYR A 31 -3.81 12.90 -52.17
C TYR A 31 -2.88 12.17 -51.18
N PHE A 32 -2.93 12.49 -49.89
CA PHE A 32 -2.23 11.76 -48.84
C PHE A 32 -2.92 10.42 -48.55
N TRP A 33 -2.63 9.44 -49.42
CA TRP A 33 -3.09 8.04 -49.39
C TRP A 33 -3.25 7.41 -47.99
N PRO A 34 -2.28 7.47 -47.05
CA PRO A 34 -2.41 6.82 -45.74
C PRO A 34 -3.50 7.42 -44.82
N LEU A 35 -4.07 8.58 -45.13
CA LEU A 35 -5.10 9.23 -44.30
C LEU A 35 -6.55 8.92 -44.74
N HIS A 36 -6.75 8.32 -45.91
CA HIS A 36 -8.08 7.90 -46.39
C HIS A 36 -8.84 6.95 -45.44
N PRO A 37 -8.25 5.86 -44.90
CA PRO A 37 -8.98 4.99 -43.97
C PRO A 37 -9.40 5.72 -42.68
N ILE A 38 -8.62 6.72 -42.23
CA ILE A 38 -8.94 7.53 -41.05
C ILE A 38 -10.13 8.45 -41.35
N ARG A 39 -10.15 9.12 -42.52
CA ARG A 39 -11.30 9.93 -42.94
C ARG A 39 -12.56 9.11 -43.12
N LEU A 40 -12.49 7.98 -43.82
CA LEU A 40 -13.64 7.08 -43.98
C LEU A 40 -14.18 6.58 -42.63
N PHE A 41 -13.31 6.32 -41.65
CA PHE A 41 -13.73 5.95 -40.29
C PHE A 41 -14.41 7.12 -39.54
N ILE A 42 -13.89 8.35 -39.69
CA ILE A 42 -14.51 9.56 -39.13
C ILE A 42 -15.87 9.83 -39.78
N ASP A 43 -15.98 9.76 -41.10
CA ASP A 43 -17.24 10.01 -41.83
C ASP A 43 -18.28 8.91 -41.53
N LEU A 44 -17.86 7.65 -41.44
CA LEU A 44 -18.72 6.52 -41.03
C LEU A 44 -19.22 6.69 -39.59
N THR A 45 -18.34 7.06 -38.65
CA THR A 45 -18.73 7.27 -37.24
C THR A 45 -19.62 8.50 -37.07
N LEU A 46 -19.40 9.59 -37.83
CA LEU A 46 -20.29 10.75 -37.87
C LEU A 46 -21.65 10.44 -38.50
N ALA A 47 -21.69 9.63 -39.56
CA ALA A 47 -22.93 9.16 -40.17
C ALA A 47 -23.75 8.27 -39.21
N ALA A 48 -23.07 7.35 -38.50
CA ALA A 48 -23.69 6.56 -37.44
C ALA A 48 -24.20 7.46 -36.29
N LEU A 49 -23.43 8.49 -35.89
CA LEU A 49 -23.85 9.45 -34.86
C LEU A 49 -25.14 10.18 -35.23
N ARG A 50 -25.28 10.59 -36.51
CA ARG A 50 -26.51 11.22 -37.05
C ARG A 50 -27.70 10.26 -37.09
N LEU A 51 -27.47 8.98 -37.42
CA LEU A 51 -28.52 7.95 -37.39
C LEU A 51 -29.01 7.66 -35.96
N VAL A 52 -28.11 7.74 -34.99
CA VAL A 52 -28.36 7.54 -33.55
C VAL A 52 -28.97 8.78 -32.88
N GLN A 53 -28.81 9.96 -33.48
CA GLN A 53 -29.20 11.25 -32.92
C GLN A 53 -30.66 11.35 -32.38
N PRO A 54 -31.71 10.78 -33.02
CA PRO A 54 -33.06 10.79 -32.43
C PRO A 54 -33.24 9.87 -31.21
N LEU A 55 -32.36 8.89 -30.99
CA LEU A 55 -32.34 8.05 -29.78
C LEU A 55 -31.30 8.52 -28.74
N ALA A 56 -30.57 9.61 -29.02
CA ALA A 56 -29.50 10.13 -28.17
C ALA A 56 -29.86 10.30 -26.67
N PRO A 57 -31.02 10.86 -26.26
CA PRO A 57 -31.30 11.04 -24.82
C PRO A 57 -31.35 9.73 -24.02
N GLN A 58 -31.70 8.60 -24.66
CA GLN A 58 -31.73 7.28 -24.02
C GLN A 58 -30.40 6.52 -24.19
N LEU A 59 -29.73 6.71 -25.34
CA LEU A 59 -28.47 6.02 -25.64
C LEU A 59 -27.23 6.68 -25.03
N VAL A 60 -27.24 7.98 -24.74
CA VAL A 60 -26.10 8.67 -24.09
C VAL A 60 -25.80 8.07 -22.71
N PRO A 61 -26.76 7.90 -21.77
CA PRO A 61 -26.51 7.21 -20.51
C PRO A 61 -25.98 5.79 -20.72
N LEU A 62 -26.61 5.00 -21.60
CA LEU A 62 -26.23 3.60 -21.83
C LEU A 62 -24.83 3.47 -22.43
N ALA A 63 -24.43 4.37 -23.34
CA ALA A 63 -23.08 4.42 -23.88
C ALA A 63 -22.05 4.86 -22.82
N VAL A 64 -22.38 5.85 -22.00
CA VAL A 64 -21.52 6.27 -20.87
C VAL A 64 -21.32 5.13 -19.87
N PHE A 65 -22.36 4.38 -19.51
CA PHE A 65 -22.24 3.16 -18.71
C PHE A 65 -21.37 2.10 -19.41
N SER A 66 -21.65 1.79 -20.68
CA SER A 66 -20.96 0.75 -21.45
C SER A 66 -19.45 1.02 -21.64
N VAL A 67 -19.03 2.29 -21.69
CA VAL A 67 -17.60 2.66 -21.78
C VAL A 67 -16.97 2.83 -20.40
N SER A 68 -17.68 3.42 -19.42
CA SER A 68 -17.12 3.65 -18.09
C SER A 68 -16.94 2.37 -17.29
N LEU A 69 -17.87 1.43 -17.31
CA LEU A 69 -17.80 0.18 -16.52
C LEU A 69 -16.54 -0.66 -16.83
N PRO A 70 -16.19 -1.00 -18.09
CA PRO A 70 -14.94 -1.71 -18.37
C PRO A 70 -13.69 -0.88 -18.09
N LEU A 71 -13.73 0.45 -18.25
CA LEU A 71 -12.61 1.34 -17.90
C LEU A 71 -12.36 1.37 -16.38
N ILE A 72 -13.43 1.45 -15.58
CA ILE A 72 -13.42 1.35 -14.11
C ILE A 72 -12.85 -0.01 -13.69
N LEU A 73 -13.31 -1.11 -14.29
CA LEU A 73 -12.79 -2.45 -14.02
C LEU A 73 -11.29 -2.55 -14.32
N PHE A 74 -10.87 -2.05 -15.49
CA PHE A 74 -9.47 -2.09 -15.92
C PHE A 74 -8.56 -1.25 -15.01
N LEU A 75 -8.99 -0.05 -14.61
CA LEU A 75 -8.25 0.80 -13.67
C LEU A 75 -8.20 0.19 -12.25
N SER A 76 -9.28 -0.45 -11.79
CA SER A 76 -9.31 -1.15 -10.50
C SER A 76 -8.36 -2.36 -10.47
N VAL A 77 -8.42 -3.23 -11.48
CA VAL A 77 -7.52 -4.39 -11.58
C VAL A 77 -6.07 -3.96 -11.82
N GLY A 78 -5.85 -2.97 -12.70
CA GLY A 78 -4.52 -2.44 -13.01
C GLY A 78 -3.84 -1.78 -11.81
N SER A 79 -4.58 -0.98 -11.03
CA SER A 79 -4.06 -0.38 -9.79
C SER A 79 -3.83 -1.43 -8.70
N GLY A 80 -4.72 -2.42 -8.53
CA GLY A 80 -4.51 -3.54 -7.61
C GLY A 80 -3.27 -4.37 -7.95
N TYR A 81 -3.06 -4.69 -9.23
CA TYR A 81 -1.86 -5.39 -9.71
C TYR A 81 -0.59 -4.55 -9.53
N TRP A 82 -0.65 -3.24 -9.81
CA TRP A 82 0.48 -2.34 -9.59
C TRP A 82 0.83 -2.23 -8.11
N VAL A 83 -0.17 -2.11 -7.22
CA VAL A 83 0.02 -2.15 -5.77
C VAL A 83 0.69 -3.46 -5.36
N TRP A 84 0.17 -4.62 -5.77
CA TRP A 84 0.74 -5.93 -5.45
C TRP A 84 2.20 -6.06 -5.90
N LYS A 85 2.52 -5.61 -7.12
CA LYS A 85 3.91 -5.58 -7.65
C LYS A 85 4.82 -4.58 -6.92
N SER A 86 4.25 -3.54 -6.29
CA SER A 86 4.97 -2.50 -5.56
C SER A 86 5.10 -2.74 -4.05
N VAL A 87 4.36 -3.69 -3.48
CA VAL A 87 4.59 -4.17 -2.10
C VAL A 87 6.02 -4.71 -2.05
N ALA A 88 6.83 -4.21 -1.12
CA ALA A 88 8.25 -4.55 -1.09
C ALA A 88 8.43 -6.03 -0.74
N VAL A 89 8.77 -6.83 -1.75
CA VAL A 89 9.04 -8.26 -1.60
C VAL A 89 10.28 -8.43 -0.72
N GLY A 90 10.16 -9.21 0.36
CA GLY A 90 11.31 -9.60 1.17
C GLY A 90 12.30 -10.40 0.34
N TRP A 91 13.59 -10.33 0.67
CA TRP A 91 14.61 -11.09 -0.02
C TRP A 91 14.88 -12.43 0.67
N GLU A 92 15.23 -13.43 -0.12
CA GLU A 92 15.62 -14.76 0.32
C GLU A 92 16.92 -15.16 -0.38
N THR A 93 17.79 -15.90 0.31
CA THR A 93 19.07 -16.35 -0.25
C THR A 93 19.46 -17.67 0.37
N GLU A 94 19.76 -18.67 -0.46
CA GLU A 94 20.18 -20.00 -0.03
C GLU A 94 21.58 -19.95 0.61
N ILE A 95 21.78 -20.73 1.67
CA ILE A 95 23.07 -20.88 2.36
C ILE A 95 23.59 -22.31 2.23
N PHE A 96 24.82 -22.42 1.72
CA PHE A 96 25.54 -23.68 1.63
C PHE A 96 26.50 -23.79 2.81
N LEU A 97 26.18 -24.68 3.75
CA LEU A 97 26.97 -24.91 4.96
C LEU A 97 28.17 -25.79 4.66
N GLN A 98 29.35 -25.32 5.05
CA GLN A 98 30.62 -26.05 5.01
C GLN A 98 30.75 -26.87 6.30
N TYR A 99 31.11 -28.14 6.14
CA TYR A 99 31.25 -29.15 7.18
C TYR A 99 32.70 -29.66 7.22
N GLY A 100 33.22 -30.02 8.38
CA GLY A 100 34.60 -30.50 8.56
C GLY A 100 35.69 -29.43 8.63
N ASP A 101 35.54 -28.29 7.92
CA ASP A 101 36.54 -27.20 7.89
C ASP A 101 36.72 -26.46 9.24
N GLY A 102 35.84 -26.67 10.22
CA GLY A 102 35.86 -25.96 11.50
C GLY A 102 35.12 -26.67 12.63
N PRO A 103 35.14 -26.12 13.85
CA PRO A 103 34.52 -26.73 15.03
C PRO A 103 32.98 -26.70 15.01
N VAL A 104 32.38 -25.87 14.16
CA VAL A 104 30.95 -25.73 13.91
C VAL A 104 30.74 -25.50 12.41
N PRO A 105 29.70 -26.09 11.78
CA PRO A 105 29.32 -25.76 10.42
C PRO A 105 29.09 -24.26 10.23
N TYR A 106 29.59 -23.72 9.12
CA TYR A 106 29.46 -22.30 8.80
C TYR A 106 29.16 -22.09 7.31
N ALA A 107 28.57 -20.94 6.98
CA ALA A 107 28.33 -20.50 5.61
C ALA A 107 28.66 -19.02 5.50
N GLU A 108 29.26 -18.59 4.39
CA GLU A 108 29.39 -17.18 4.03
C GLU A 108 28.69 -16.94 2.70
N VAL A 109 27.70 -16.04 2.68
CA VAL A 109 26.89 -15.75 1.50
C VAL A 109 26.83 -14.24 1.22
N VAL A 110 26.85 -13.87 -0.05
CA VAL A 110 26.61 -12.49 -0.49
C VAL A 110 25.10 -12.25 -0.46
N LEU A 111 24.64 -11.27 0.32
CA LEU A 111 23.23 -10.89 0.29
C LEU A 111 22.90 -10.12 -1.00
N PRO A 112 21.69 -10.26 -1.55
CA PRO A 112 21.22 -9.45 -2.68
C PRO A 112 21.24 -7.96 -2.30
N THR A 113 21.19 -7.09 -3.32
CA THR A 113 21.26 -5.64 -3.11
C THR A 113 20.06 -5.17 -2.26
N VAL A 114 20.31 -4.86 -0.99
CA VAL A 114 19.31 -4.36 -0.04
C VAL A 114 19.17 -2.84 -0.16
N VAL A 115 18.01 -2.30 0.24
CA VAL A 115 17.81 -0.85 0.31
C VAL A 115 18.41 -0.34 1.61
N ALA A 116 19.38 0.58 1.51
CA ALA A 116 19.97 1.20 2.69
C ALA A 116 18.92 1.99 3.48
N GLN A 117 19.06 2.05 4.81
CA GLN A 117 18.13 2.67 5.78
C GLN A 117 16.74 2.05 5.86
N GLN A 118 16.39 1.05 5.03
CA GLN A 118 15.15 0.29 5.19
C GLN A 118 15.31 -0.75 6.31
N PRO A 119 14.35 -0.87 7.25
CA PRO A 119 14.39 -1.90 8.29
C PRO A 119 13.94 -3.26 7.77
N TYR A 120 14.65 -4.31 8.21
CA TYR A 120 14.36 -5.70 7.88
C TYR A 120 14.29 -6.55 9.16
N ASP A 121 13.28 -7.42 9.24
CA ASP A 121 13.29 -8.57 10.14
C ASP A 121 14.05 -9.70 9.42
N ILE A 122 15.23 -10.07 9.94
CA ILE A 122 16.09 -11.07 9.33
C ILE A 122 15.99 -12.38 10.12
N SER A 123 15.55 -13.41 9.42
CA SER A 123 15.34 -14.76 9.93
C SER A 123 16.24 -15.75 9.21
N LEU A 124 16.66 -16.80 9.93
CA LEU A 124 17.35 -17.94 9.36
C LEU A 124 16.39 -19.13 9.34
N HIS A 125 16.18 -19.69 8.15
CA HIS A 125 15.25 -20.78 7.88
C HIS A 125 16.06 -22.03 7.55
N LEU A 126 15.91 -23.11 8.32
CA LEU A 126 16.71 -24.32 8.17
C LEU A 126 15.79 -25.53 7.98
N ILE A 127 15.98 -26.25 6.88
CA ILE A 127 15.34 -27.55 6.64
C ILE A 127 16.30 -28.63 7.15
N VAL A 128 15.92 -29.29 8.22
CA VAL A 128 16.75 -30.24 8.99
C VAL A 128 16.19 -31.65 8.82
N PRO A 129 16.98 -32.66 8.41
CA PRO A 129 16.50 -34.03 8.35
C PRO A 129 16.14 -34.55 9.76
N ALA A 130 15.03 -35.27 9.84
CA ALA A 130 14.40 -35.77 11.06
C ALA A 130 15.13 -37.02 11.61
N ASN A 131 16.44 -36.91 11.80
CA ASN A 131 17.33 -37.97 12.26
C ASN A 131 17.60 -37.84 13.76
N ASP A 132 17.76 -38.95 14.47
CA ASP A 132 18.04 -38.97 15.91
C ASP A 132 19.29 -38.18 16.30
N ALA A 133 20.31 -38.16 15.43
CA ALA A 133 21.49 -37.29 15.53
C ALA A 133 21.14 -35.79 15.76
N ASN A 134 20.15 -35.27 15.02
CA ASN A 134 19.72 -33.88 15.11
C ASN A 134 18.83 -33.62 16.33
N PHE A 135 18.04 -34.61 16.78
CA PHE A 135 17.23 -34.50 17.99
C PHE A 135 18.10 -34.57 19.27
N ALA A 136 19.07 -35.49 19.32
CA ALA A 136 19.98 -35.67 20.44
C ALA A 136 20.91 -34.46 20.67
N LEU A 137 21.22 -33.69 19.61
CA LEU A 137 21.97 -32.43 19.71
C LEU A 137 21.31 -31.44 20.70
N GLY A 138 19.98 -31.47 20.77
CA GLY A 138 19.17 -30.65 21.67
C GLY A 138 19.31 -29.16 21.38
N ASN A 139 19.61 -28.38 22.43
CA ASN A 139 19.85 -26.95 22.29
C ASN A 139 21.19 -26.67 21.59
N PHE A 140 21.12 -26.14 20.37
CA PHE A 140 22.26 -25.58 19.64
C PHE A 140 22.17 -24.05 19.60
N MET A 141 23.25 -23.40 19.16
CA MET A 141 23.28 -21.95 18.95
C MET A 141 23.44 -21.66 17.47
N ALA A 142 22.53 -20.85 16.92
CA ALA A 142 22.67 -20.28 15.59
C ALA A 142 23.24 -18.86 15.72
N SER A 143 24.29 -18.56 14.96
CA SER A 143 24.99 -17.28 14.98
C SER A 143 24.89 -16.63 13.60
N LEU A 144 24.61 -15.33 13.55
CA LEU A 144 24.59 -14.53 12.32
C LEU A 144 25.48 -13.29 12.53
N ALA A 145 26.51 -13.16 11.69
CA ALA A 145 27.26 -11.94 11.52
C ALA A 145 26.91 -11.31 10.16
N LEU A 146 26.50 -10.05 10.16
CA LEU A 146 26.37 -9.25 8.95
C LEU A 146 27.62 -8.38 8.81
N VAL A 147 28.27 -8.41 7.66
CA VAL A 147 29.58 -7.80 7.42
C VAL A 147 29.56 -6.99 6.12
N THR A 148 30.25 -5.86 6.04
CA THR A 148 30.44 -5.15 4.78
C THR A 148 31.41 -5.89 3.84
N PRO A 149 31.42 -5.58 2.53
CA PRO A 149 32.51 -5.98 1.62
C PRO A 149 33.89 -5.45 2.04
N SER A 150 33.96 -4.44 2.92
CA SER A 150 35.17 -3.92 3.56
C SER A 150 35.51 -4.63 4.90
N ASN A 151 34.97 -5.83 5.12
CA ASN A 151 35.17 -6.67 6.31
C ASN A 151 34.86 -6.00 7.67
N ARG A 152 33.91 -5.04 7.68
CA ARG A 152 33.42 -4.39 8.91
C ARG A 152 32.11 -5.04 9.33
N THR A 153 32.07 -5.61 10.54
CA THR A 153 30.84 -6.13 11.13
C THR A 153 29.81 -5.01 11.32
N LEU A 154 28.63 -5.19 10.73
CA LEU A 154 27.45 -4.34 10.86
C LEU A 154 26.61 -4.77 12.06
N ALA A 155 26.41 -6.08 12.23
CA ALA A 155 25.69 -6.68 13.34
C ALA A 155 26.24 -8.08 13.63
N TYR A 156 26.15 -8.51 14.89
CA TYR A 156 26.43 -9.88 15.31
C TYR A 156 25.37 -10.31 16.32
N VAL A 157 24.65 -11.39 16.03
CA VAL A 157 23.63 -11.94 16.92
C VAL A 157 23.80 -13.45 17.03
N ARG A 158 23.46 -14.00 18.20
CA ARG A 158 23.45 -15.43 18.47
C ARG A 158 22.14 -15.78 19.18
N LYS A 159 21.44 -16.80 18.70
CA LYS A 159 20.15 -17.28 19.23
C LYS A 159 20.25 -18.77 19.58
N PRO A 160 19.66 -19.23 20.71
CA PRO A 160 19.43 -20.64 20.92
C PRO A 160 18.33 -21.15 19.99
N ALA A 161 18.46 -22.39 19.54
CA ALA A 161 17.44 -23.13 18.82
C ALA A 161 17.52 -24.61 19.19
N ILE A 162 16.46 -25.36 18.93
CA ILE A 162 16.36 -26.80 19.22
C ILE A 162 15.63 -27.48 18.06
N VAL A 163 16.11 -28.65 17.66
CA VAL A 163 15.38 -29.52 16.73
C VAL A 163 14.39 -30.34 17.57
N LEU A 164 13.09 -30.15 17.33
CA LEU A 164 12.05 -30.96 17.97
C LEU A 164 11.60 -32.06 16.99
N PRO A 165 11.29 -33.28 17.47
CA PRO A 165 10.69 -34.30 16.64
C PRO A 165 9.34 -33.80 16.08
N PRO A 166 9.01 -34.10 14.83
CA PRO A 166 7.74 -33.67 14.24
C PRO A 166 6.59 -34.26 15.06
N SER A 167 5.68 -33.41 15.53
CA SER A 167 4.58 -33.86 16.39
C SER A 167 3.67 -34.82 15.64
N ALA A 168 3.36 -35.97 16.26
CA ALA A 168 2.56 -37.05 15.68
C ALA A 168 1.06 -36.73 15.61
N SER A 169 0.71 -35.51 15.18
CA SER A 169 -0.66 -35.15 14.82
C SER A 169 -1.11 -35.98 13.61
N PRO A 170 -2.27 -36.66 13.65
CA PRO A 170 -2.71 -37.52 12.55
C PRO A 170 -2.92 -36.76 11.23
N TRP A 171 -3.09 -35.43 11.28
CA TRP A 171 -3.20 -34.57 10.10
C TRP A 171 -1.85 -34.14 9.50
N ALA A 172 -0.74 -34.30 10.23
CA ALA A 172 0.59 -33.88 9.77
C ALA A 172 1.05 -34.65 8.51
N PHE A 173 0.60 -35.90 8.37
CA PHE A 173 0.92 -36.76 7.22
C PHE A 173 0.50 -36.19 5.86
N LEU A 174 -0.54 -35.34 5.82
CA LEU A 174 -1.06 -34.75 4.58
C LEU A 174 -0.33 -33.48 4.12
N TYR A 175 0.46 -32.85 5.00
CA TYR A 175 1.03 -31.52 4.76
C TYR A 175 2.55 -31.43 4.97
N ASN A 176 3.13 -32.28 5.83
CA ASN A 176 4.56 -32.27 6.08
C ASN A 176 5.29 -33.14 5.06
N ARG A 177 6.44 -32.67 4.54
CA ARG A 177 7.38 -33.53 3.83
C ARG A 177 7.90 -34.61 4.81
N PRO A 178 7.78 -35.91 4.51
CA PRO A 178 8.25 -36.95 5.41
C PRO A 178 9.77 -36.86 5.57
N GLY A 179 10.24 -36.92 6.83
CA GLY A 179 11.67 -36.93 7.13
C GLY A 179 12.36 -35.57 7.26
N THR A 180 11.64 -34.43 7.25
CA THR A 180 12.24 -33.10 7.48
C THR A 180 11.48 -32.27 8.51
N VAL A 181 12.23 -31.55 9.36
CA VAL A 181 11.75 -30.52 10.29
C VAL A 181 12.17 -29.15 9.76
N ASP A 182 11.24 -28.19 9.84
CA ASP A 182 11.48 -26.80 9.41
C ASP A 182 11.72 -25.91 10.65
N LEU A 183 12.82 -25.14 10.67
CA LEU A 183 13.23 -24.31 11.79
C LEU A 183 13.41 -22.85 11.35
N ASN A 184 12.48 -22.00 11.78
CA ASN A 184 12.56 -20.55 11.57
C ASN A 184 13.12 -19.85 12.82
N ILE A 185 14.34 -19.34 12.73
CA ILE A 185 15.09 -18.70 13.82
C ILE A 185 15.14 -17.18 13.57
N PRO A 186 14.38 -16.35 14.31
CA PRO A 186 14.42 -14.89 14.16
C PRO A 186 15.71 -14.32 14.75
N MET A 187 16.63 -13.90 13.89
CA MET A 187 17.96 -13.41 14.28
C MET A 187 17.93 -11.94 14.68
N LEU A 188 17.55 -11.08 13.74
CA LEU A 188 17.45 -9.64 13.89
C LEU A 188 16.01 -9.19 13.68
N LYS A 189 15.60 -8.15 14.40
CA LYS A 189 14.32 -7.45 14.22
C LYS A 189 14.59 -5.98 13.98
N ASP A 190 13.79 -5.34 13.14
CA ASP A 190 13.85 -3.90 12.84
C ASP A 190 15.28 -3.42 12.48
N PHE A 191 16.04 -4.25 11.76
CA PHE A 191 17.44 -3.97 11.47
C PHE A 191 17.61 -3.16 10.19
N THR A 192 18.07 -1.91 10.34
CA THR A 192 18.37 -1.02 9.22
C THR A 192 19.80 -1.24 8.71
N VAL A 193 19.94 -1.61 7.43
CA VAL A 193 21.27 -1.81 6.82
C VAL A 193 21.81 -0.46 6.34
N SER A 194 23.04 -0.11 6.72
CA SER A 194 23.69 1.15 6.32
C SER A 194 24.34 1.11 4.93
N THR A 195 24.41 -0.07 4.31
CA THR A 195 25.03 -0.34 3.01
C THR A 195 24.08 -1.15 2.14
N ALA A 196 24.06 -0.90 0.84
CA ALA A 196 23.26 -1.68 -0.12
C ALA A 196 23.84 -3.08 -0.42
N ARG A 197 25.08 -3.35 -0.01
CA ARG A 197 25.73 -4.67 -0.12
C ARG A 197 26.25 -5.12 1.23
N ALA A 198 25.92 -6.34 1.62
CA ALA A 198 26.38 -6.99 2.85
C ALA A 198 26.65 -8.48 2.59
N LEU A 199 27.52 -9.05 3.40
CA LEU A 199 27.81 -10.47 3.49
C LEU A 199 27.15 -11.00 4.77
N ALA A 200 26.54 -12.18 4.71
CA ALA A 200 26.02 -12.89 5.87
C ALA A 200 26.92 -14.11 6.15
N ARG A 201 27.57 -14.10 7.31
CA ARG A 201 28.28 -15.27 7.86
C ARG A 201 27.38 -15.93 8.89
N VAL A 202 26.98 -17.16 8.63
CA VAL A 202 26.14 -18.00 9.50
C VAL A 202 27.01 -19.07 10.14
N GLU A 203 26.84 -19.34 11.42
CA GLU A 203 27.50 -20.47 12.12
C GLU A 203 26.50 -21.23 12.99
N LEU A 204 26.43 -22.55 12.86
CA LEU A 204 25.42 -23.41 13.48
C LEU A 204 26.04 -24.49 14.37
N GLY A 205 25.48 -24.69 15.56
CA GLY A 205 25.82 -25.82 16.41
C GLY A 205 26.22 -25.42 17.82
N ARG A 206 26.95 -26.29 18.51
CA ARG A 206 27.48 -26.02 19.85
C ARG A 206 28.97 -25.67 19.74
N ARG A 207 29.39 -24.55 20.37
CA ARG A 207 30.81 -24.13 20.47
C ARG A 207 31.43 -24.60 21.80
N ASP A 208 30.96 -25.70 22.37
CA ASP A 208 31.51 -26.30 23.59
C ASP A 208 32.63 -27.29 23.26
N LEU A 209 33.46 -27.59 24.27
CA LEU A 209 34.65 -28.44 24.15
C LEU A 209 34.32 -29.95 24.12
N TRP A 210 33.04 -30.32 24.14
CA TRP A 210 32.61 -31.71 24.05
C TRP A 210 32.82 -32.22 22.63
N LYS A 211 33.43 -33.41 22.47
CA LYS A 211 33.74 -33.98 21.15
C LYS A 211 32.57 -34.76 20.54
N THR A 212 31.75 -35.36 21.39
CA THR A 212 30.56 -36.16 21.05
C THR A 212 29.45 -35.87 22.04
N LEU A 213 28.20 -36.10 21.65
CA LEU A 213 27.07 -36.21 22.57
C LEU A 213 26.81 -37.69 22.86
N GLY A 214 26.89 -38.07 24.14
CA GLY A 214 26.51 -39.39 24.66
C GLY A 214 26.98 -40.57 23.81
N GLU A 215 26.05 -41.15 23.06
CA GLU A 215 26.17 -42.30 22.16
C GLU A 215 26.98 -41.98 20.87
N GLY A 216 28.09 -41.26 20.98
CA GLY A 216 28.96 -40.93 19.86
C GLY A 216 28.37 -39.95 18.83
N HIS A 217 27.21 -39.35 19.10
CA HIS A 217 26.54 -38.45 18.15
C HIS A 217 27.35 -37.15 17.95
N GLY A 218 27.33 -36.60 16.73
CA GLY A 218 28.13 -35.43 16.35
C GLY A 218 27.70 -34.13 17.04
N ARG A 219 28.65 -33.20 17.25
CA ARG A 219 28.37 -31.85 17.80
C ARG A 219 27.68 -30.91 16.79
N GLU A 220 27.67 -31.29 15.52
CA GLU A 220 27.19 -30.48 14.41
C GLU A 220 25.73 -30.79 14.05
N LEU A 221 25.01 -29.75 13.62
CA LEU A 221 23.66 -29.89 13.08
C LEU A 221 23.76 -30.31 11.62
N SER A 222 23.23 -31.48 11.27
CA SER A 222 23.03 -31.84 9.86
C SER A 222 21.84 -31.04 9.32
N VAL A 223 22.05 -30.29 8.24
CA VAL A 223 21.05 -29.44 7.58
C VAL A 223 20.94 -29.89 6.12
N PHE A 224 19.72 -30.05 5.61
CA PHE A 224 19.48 -30.44 4.22
C PHE A 224 19.59 -29.23 3.27
N SER A 225 18.92 -28.13 3.61
CA SER A 225 19.14 -26.81 3.00
C SER A 225 18.79 -25.71 3.99
N GLY A 226 19.30 -24.50 3.76
CA GLY A 226 18.99 -23.34 4.58
C GLY A 226 18.84 -22.08 3.74
N TYR A 227 18.07 -21.13 4.25
CA TYR A 227 17.80 -19.85 3.60
C TYR A 227 17.88 -18.73 4.63
N ILE A 228 18.58 -17.64 4.31
CA ILE A 228 18.47 -16.40 5.06
C ILE A 228 17.41 -15.52 4.39
N ARG A 229 16.41 -15.09 5.18
CA ARG A 229 15.26 -14.31 4.72
C ARG A 229 15.20 -12.97 5.42
N GLY A 230 15.29 -11.88 4.65
CA GLY A 230 15.06 -10.52 5.13
C GLY A 230 13.68 -10.03 4.72
N VAL A 231 12.72 -10.09 5.64
CA VAL A 231 11.38 -9.54 5.44
C VAL A 231 11.42 -8.04 5.70
N VAL A 232 10.92 -7.24 4.76
CA VAL A 232 10.82 -5.79 4.93
C VAL A 232 9.85 -5.47 6.07
N LEU A 233 10.31 -4.68 7.05
CA LEU A 233 9.41 -4.06 8.01
C LEU A 233 8.89 -2.74 7.42
N HIS A 234 7.57 -2.58 7.39
CA HIS A 234 6.91 -1.38 6.92
C HIS A 234 6.13 -0.74 8.08
N HIS A 235 6.44 0.51 8.40
CA HIS A 235 5.72 1.30 9.41
C HIS A 235 4.57 2.10 8.78
N GLY A 236 3.58 2.47 9.61
CA GLY A 236 2.41 3.24 9.19
C GLY A 236 1.53 2.51 8.16
N VAL A 237 0.83 3.28 7.33
CA VAL A 237 -0.17 2.77 6.37
C VAL A 237 0.41 1.71 5.42
N ARG A 238 1.67 1.85 4.99
CA ARG A 238 2.35 0.85 4.12
C ARG A 238 2.43 -0.53 4.79
N GLY A 239 2.61 -0.59 6.10
CA GLY A 239 2.64 -1.85 6.86
C GLY A 239 1.28 -2.54 6.94
N ILE A 240 0.19 -1.76 6.99
CA ILE A 240 -1.18 -2.30 6.97
C ILE A 240 -1.48 -2.90 5.59
N VAL A 241 -1.11 -2.19 4.51
CA VAL A 241 -1.25 -2.65 3.13
C VAL A 241 -0.43 -3.91 2.85
N SER A 242 0.84 -3.96 3.26
CA SER A 242 1.69 -5.14 3.03
C SER A 242 1.31 -6.35 3.88
N ARG A 243 0.80 -6.15 5.10
CA ARG A 243 0.35 -7.23 5.98
C ARG A 243 -1.01 -7.80 5.58
N PHE A 244 -1.88 -6.98 5.00
CA PHE A 244 -3.24 -7.38 4.59
C PHE A 244 -3.55 -6.94 3.15
N PRO A 245 -2.86 -7.49 2.13
CA PRO A 245 -3.01 -7.06 0.74
C PRO A 245 -4.45 -7.23 0.24
N LEU A 246 -5.11 -8.35 0.56
CA LEU A 246 -6.52 -8.58 0.16
C LEU A 246 -7.49 -7.57 0.82
N ALA A 247 -7.37 -7.33 2.13
CA ALA A 247 -8.25 -6.40 2.83
C ALA A 247 -8.03 -4.96 2.37
N SER A 248 -6.78 -4.54 2.18
CA SER A 248 -6.45 -3.20 1.66
C SER A 248 -6.91 -3.01 0.22
N ALA A 249 -6.81 -4.03 -0.64
CA ALA A 249 -7.37 -4.01 -1.99
C ALA A 249 -8.91 -3.94 -1.99
N MET A 250 -9.60 -4.67 -1.11
CA MET A 250 -11.06 -4.59 -0.96
C MET A 250 -11.50 -3.19 -0.52
N VAL A 251 -10.83 -2.59 0.47
CA VAL A 251 -11.13 -1.23 0.94
C VAL A 251 -10.84 -0.19 -0.15
N ALA A 252 -9.71 -0.29 -0.85
CA ALA A 252 -9.38 0.60 -1.95
C ALA A 252 -10.40 0.49 -3.10
N SER A 253 -10.83 -0.73 -3.44
CA SER A 253 -11.87 -0.97 -4.45
C SER A 253 -13.23 -0.39 -4.01
N ALA A 254 -13.63 -0.58 -2.75
CA ALA A 254 -14.87 -0.01 -2.23
C ALA A 254 -14.88 1.52 -2.24
N VAL A 255 -13.77 2.17 -1.85
CA VAL A 255 -13.62 3.63 -1.95
C VAL A 255 -13.63 4.10 -3.41
N PHE A 256 -12.95 3.39 -4.31
CA PHE A 256 -12.95 3.70 -5.74
C PHE A 256 -14.35 3.57 -6.36
N PHE A 257 -15.08 2.49 -6.09
CA PHE A 257 -16.47 2.33 -6.53
C PHE A 257 -17.40 3.40 -5.94
N LEU A 258 -17.21 3.81 -4.69
CA LEU A 258 -17.98 4.90 -4.09
C LEU A 258 -17.71 6.23 -4.80
N ILE A 259 -16.45 6.57 -5.10
CA ILE A 259 -16.08 7.78 -5.84
C ILE A 259 -16.67 7.74 -7.26
N MET A 260 -16.54 6.62 -7.97
CA MET A 260 -17.10 6.46 -9.32
C MET A 260 -18.63 6.47 -9.33
N PHE A 261 -19.29 5.96 -8.29
CA PHE A 261 -20.75 6.05 -8.12
C PHE A 261 -21.20 7.49 -7.87
N VAL A 262 -20.53 8.23 -6.99
CA VAL A 262 -20.82 9.66 -6.76
C VAL A 262 -20.61 10.47 -8.04
N GLY A 263 -19.53 10.22 -8.79
CA GLY A 263 -19.28 10.85 -10.09
C GLY A 263 -20.36 10.53 -11.12
N MET A 264 -20.77 9.26 -11.22
CA MET A 264 -21.88 8.81 -12.07
C MET A 264 -23.19 9.51 -11.72
N VAL A 265 -23.56 9.57 -10.44
CA VAL A 265 -24.78 10.26 -9.98
C VAL A 265 -24.73 11.76 -10.30
N ALA A 266 -23.58 12.41 -10.08
CA ALA A 266 -23.38 13.82 -10.43
C ALA A 266 -23.47 14.08 -11.95
N CYS A 267 -23.02 13.15 -12.79
CA CYS A 267 -23.18 13.26 -14.25
C CYS A 267 -24.61 12.95 -14.75
N LEU A 268 -25.38 12.11 -14.03
CA LEU A 268 -26.74 11.74 -14.40
C LEU A 268 -27.79 12.75 -13.90
N MET A 269 -27.57 13.41 -12.76
CA MET A 269 -28.52 14.34 -12.15
C MET A 269 -29.02 15.44 -13.13
N PRO A 270 -28.17 16.17 -13.89
CA PRO A 270 -28.64 17.16 -14.85
C PRO A 270 -29.47 16.58 -16.01
N ALA A 271 -29.22 15.33 -16.40
CA ALA A 271 -29.97 14.65 -17.46
C ALA A 271 -31.38 14.21 -16.99
N VAL A 272 -31.52 13.90 -15.70
CA VAL A 272 -32.81 13.61 -15.06
C VAL A 272 -33.62 14.90 -14.85
N GLU A 273 -33.00 15.97 -14.37
CA GLU A 273 -33.68 17.27 -14.18
C GLU A 273 -34.23 17.83 -15.50
N TRP A 274 -33.52 17.65 -16.62
CA TRP A 274 -34.00 18.06 -17.96
C TRP A 274 -35.28 17.32 -18.40
N HIS A 275 -35.55 16.12 -17.86
CA HIS A 275 -36.76 15.34 -18.18
C HIS A 275 -37.97 15.68 -17.30
N PHE A 276 -37.81 16.60 -16.34
CA PHE A 276 -38.92 17.33 -15.75
C PHE A 276 -39.06 18.66 -16.50
N PRO A 277 -39.84 18.75 -17.60
CA PRO A 277 -40.38 20.03 -17.99
C PRO A 277 -41.11 20.55 -16.76
N SER A 278 -40.65 21.67 -16.21
CA SER A 278 -41.30 22.23 -15.04
C SER A 278 -42.72 22.62 -15.46
N ASP A 279 -43.71 21.91 -14.93
CA ASP A 279 -45.10 22.34 -14.86
C ASP A 279 -45.16 23.58 -13.95
N VAL A 280 -44.56 24.67 -14.44
CA VAL A 280 -44.87 26.04 -14.08
C VAL A 280 -46.30 26.23 -14.54
N SER A 281 -47.23 25.82 -13.69
CA SER A 281 -48.67 25.81 -13.96
C SER A 281 -49.07 27.15 -14.56
N GLU A 282 -49.22 27.21 -15.89
CA GLU A 282 -49.48 28.47 -16.56
C GLU A 282 -50.80 28.99 -16.00
N PRO A 283 -50.80 30.10 -15.22
CA PRO A 283 -51.93 30.41 -14.36
C PRO A 283 -53.15 30.58 -15.26
N PRO A 284 -54.20 29.78 -15.04
CA PRO A 284 -55.13 29.40 -16.10
C PRO A 284 -55.67 30.66 -16.77
N LYS A 285 -55.36 30.84 -18.05
CA LYS A 285 -55.71 32.05 -18.80
C LYS A 285 -57.22 32.26 -18.71
N VAL A 286 -57.63 33.18 -17.86
CA VAL A 286 -59.04 33.47 -17.62
C VAL A 286 -59.57 34.10 -18.90
N ASP A 287 -60.36 33.34 -19.67
CA ASP A 287 -60.97 33.82 -20.92
C ASP A 287 -61.66 35.18 -20.69
N GLU A 288 -61.14 36.23 -21.30
CA GLU A 288 -61.73 37.57 -21.27
C GLU A 288 -63.02 37.61 -22.09
N LYS A 289 -64.06 37.02 -21.52
CA LYS A 289 -65.41 36.92 -22.08
C LYS A 289 -65.93 38.34 -22.37
N PRO A 290 -66.23 38.70 -23.63
CA PRO A 290 -66.39 40.09 -24.02
C PRO A 290 -67.47 40.82 -23.20
N ARG A 291 -67.05 41.92 -22.57
CA ARG A 291 -67.70 42.58 -21.44
C ARG A 291 -69.02 43.26 -21.80
N ARG A 292 -70.10 42.48 -21.94
CA ARG A 292 -71.46 42.97 -22.27
C ARG A 292 -71.93 43.99 -21.24
N ARG A 293 -72.20 45.23 -21.70
CA ARG A 293 -72.71 46.35 -20.89
C ARG A 293 -73.84 45.91 -19.95
N ARG A 294 -73.66 46.06 -18.63
CA ARG A 294 -74.79 46.28 -17.70
C ARG A 294 -74.49 47.39 -16.68
N ARG A 295 -75.23 48.48 -16.87
CA ARG A 295 -75.40 49.65 -16.01
C ARG A 295 -76.19 49.25 -14.75
N SER A 296 -75.85 49.77 -13.56
CA SER A 296 -76.79 50.29 -12.52
C SER A 296 -76.36 50.07 -11.05
N ARG A 297 -76.44 51.19 -10.29
CA ARG A 297 -76.84 51.36 -8.87
C ARG A 297 -75.95 50.96 -7.67
N ARG A 298 -75.94 51.91 -6.70
CA ARG A 298 -75.86 51.84 -5.23
C ARG A 298 -74.70 51.02 -4.63
N ARG A 299 -73.79 51.59 -3.83
CA ARG A 299 -73.93 52.55 -2.70
C ARG A 299 -74.84 52.04 -1.57
N THR A 300 -74.20 51.42 -0.58
CA THR A 300 -74.58 51.47 0.84
C THR A 300 -73.28 51.53 1.66
N GLU A 301 -73.20 52.45 2.60
CA GLU A 301 -72.15 52.52 3.62
C GLU A 301 -72.66 51.81 4.89
N GLY A 302 -71.79 51.21 5.70
CA GLY A 302 -72.16 50.31 6.80
C GLY A 302 -71.11 49.19 6.93
N ASP A 303 -70.01 49.31 7.68
CA ASP A 303 -69.83 49.70 9.10
C ASP A 303 -69.96 48.50 10.06
N ASP A 304 -69.13 48.55 11.11
CA ASP A 304 -69.12 47.77 12.34
C ASP A 304 -69.17 46.21 12.27
N ARG A 305 -67.99 45.57 12.46
CA ARG A 305 -67.70 44.72 13.65
C ARG A 305 -66.36 44.01 13.62
N THR A 306 -65.64 44.06 14.75
CA THR A 306 -64.75 42.97 15.19
C THR A 306 -65.51 42.09 16.20
N PRO A 307 -65.11 40.82 16.43
CA PRO A 307 -64.26 40.57 17.60
C PRO A 307 -63.29 39.35 17.54
N ARG A 308 -62.03 39.60 17.92
CA ARG A 308 -61.27 38.90 18.99
C ARG A 308 -61.53 37.40 19.28
N SER A 309 -60.61 36.51 18.88
CA SER A 309 -60.26 35.23 19.58
C SER A 309 -59.11 34.49 18.84
N LYS A 310 -58.11 33.78 19.42
CA LYS A 310 -57.46 33.71 20.76
C LYS A 310 -56.13 32.91 20.61
N THR A 311 -55.16 33.14 21.51
CA THR A 311 -54.21 32.18 22.18
C THR A 311 -53.49 31.08 21.35
N GLY A 312 -52.19 30.77 21.53
CA GLY A 312 -51.13 31.29 22.43
C GLY A 312 -49.75 30.75 21.95
N THR A 313 -48.55 31.19 22.39
CA THR A 313 -48.01 31.72 23.66
C THR A 313 -47.27 30.65 24.50
N HIS A 314 -45.93 30.72 24.49
CA HIS A 314 -44.91 30.14 25.40
C HIS A 314 -44.95 28.64 25.78
N SER A 315 -43.77 28.01 25.69
CA SER A 315 -43.12 27.51 26.90
C SER A 315 -41.59 27.65 26.79
N GLU A 316 -40.97 28.20 27.83
CA GLU A 316 -39.52 28.10 28.06
C GLU A 316 -39.25 26.88 28.96
N GLY A 317 -38.12 26.20 28.79
CA GLY A 317 -37.72 25.06 29.61
C GLY A 317 -36.27 25.20 30.06
N SER A 318 -36.06 25.74 31.26
CA SER A 318 -34.72 26.02 31.80
C SER A 318 -34.40 25.17 33.03
N GLY A 319 -33.18 24.62 33.04
CA GLY A 319 -32.56 23.99 34.22
C GLY A 319 -32.87 22.50 34.44
N SER A 320 -32.15 21.80 35.32
CA SER A 320 -30.85 22.15 35.94
C SER A 320 -30.17 20.94 36.59
N ARG A 321 -28.84 21.03 36.77
CA ARG A 321 -27.98 20.33 37.77
C ARG A 321 -28.10 18.79 37.94
N ALA A 322 -26.97 18.12 37.69
CA ALA A 322 -26.49 17.02 38.55
C ALA A 322 -24.95 17.08 38.67
N ARG A 323 -24.40 16.81 39.86
CA ARG A 323 -22.94 16.76 40.15
C ARG A 323 -22.66 15.88 41.38
N PRO A 324 -21.75 14.89 41.24
CA PRO A 324 -20.53 14.75 42.07
C PRO A 324 -19.28 14.53 41.17
N SER A 325 -18.02 14.48 41.61
CA SER A 325 -17.35 14.85 42.88
C SER A 325 -16.01 15.58 42.50
N ARG A 326 -14.73 15.43 42.94
CA ARG A 326 -13.93 14.70 43.98
C ARG A 326 -13.80 13.16 43.80
N GLU A 327 -12.74 12.45 44.17
CA GLU A 327 -11.34 12.72 44.61
C GLU A 327 -10.51 11.40 44.38
N PRO A 328 -9.17 11.31 44.60
CA PRO A 328 -8.08 12.30 44.50
C PRO A 328 -6.87 11.78 43.65
N SER A 329 -5.76 12.53 43.65
CA SER A 329 -4.34 12.08 43.51
C SER A 329 -3.93 11.08 42.40
N GLY A 330 -3.08 11.54 41.47
CA GLY A 330 -2.38 10.72 40.48
C GLY A 330 -1.31 11.49 39.69
N GLN A 331 -0.53 12.32 40.38
CA GLN A 331 0.53 13.17 39.81
C GLN A 331 1.86 12.41 39.87
N ASP A 332 2.06 11.44 38.97
CA ASP A 332 3.36 10.78 38.81
C ASP A 332 4.22 11.60 37.84
N ASP A 333 5.16 12.37 38.40
CA ASP A 333 6.21 13.01 37.62
C ASP A 333 7.11 11.94 37.00
N TRP A 334 7.10 11.84 35.67
CA TRP A 334 8.14 11.13 34.93
C TRP A 334 9.05 12.15 34.27
N ASP A 335 10.21 12.34 34.92
CA ASP A 335 11.22 13.32 34.56
C ASP A 335 11.53 13.34 33.06
N SER A 336 11.61 14.54 32.50
CA SER A 336 12.28 14.76 31.23
C SER A 336 13.79 14.58 31.42
N ALA A 337 14.22 13.32 31.44
CA ALA A 337 15.61 12.91 31.54
C ALA A 337 16.42 13.42 30.33
N GLN A 338 16.88 14.67 30.43
CA GLN A 338 17.91 15.23 29.57
C GLN A 338 19.12 14.31 29.63
N VAL A 339 19.44 13.63 28.52
CA VAL A 339 20.71 12.91 28.40
C VAL A 339 21.81 13.98 28.32
N PRO A 340 22.72 14.07 29.31
CA PRO A 340 23.75 15.09 29.28
C PRO A 340 24.75 14.79 28.16
N GLU A 341 25.10 15.82 27.40
CA GLU A 341 26.13 15.77 26.35
C GLU A 341 27.53 15.63 26.98
N ALA A 342 27.85 14.41 27.41
CA ALA A 342 29.10 14.07 28.07
C ALA A 342 30.26 14.05 27.05
N SER A 343 30.81 15.24 26.81
CA SER A 343 32.03 15.45 26.02
C SER A 343 33.24 14.67 26.58
N ALA A 344 34.22 14.43 25.69
CA ALA A 344 35.24 13.41 25.86
C ALA A 344 36.10 13.51 27.14
N ARG A 345 36.42 12.36 27.74
CA ARG A 345 37.71 12.15 28.41
C ARG A 345 38.20 10.71 28.38
N THR A 346 39.45 10.56 27.96
CA THR A 346 40.24 9.33 28.07
C THR A 346 40.55 9.03 29.53
N GLY A 347 40.35 7.78 29.97
CA GLY A 347 40.63 7.36 31.35
C GLY A 347 40.97 5.88 31.43
N TYR A 348 42.14 5.54 31.98
CA TYR A 348 42.62 4.16 32.12
C TYR A 348 41.89 3.41 33.26
N GLY A 349 40.87 2.62 32.91
CA GLY A 349 40.12 1.76 33.84
C GLY A 349 40.80 0.40 34.06
N ARG A 350 41.77 0.33 34.99
CA ARG A 350 42.55 -0.88 35.30
C ARG A 350 41.74 -1.92 36.10
N THR A 351 41.00 -2.79 35.42
CA THR A 351 40.32 -3.94 36.07
C THR A 351 41.30 -5.07 36.40
N THR A 352 41.07 -5.76 37.52
CA THR A 352 41.98 -6.76 38.09
C THR A 352 41.76 -8.17 37.51
N PRO A 353 42.83 -8.95 37.30
CA PRO A 353 42.69 -10.34 36.90
C PRO A 353 42.18 -11.18 38.08
N ILE A 354 41.10 -11.93 37.87
CA ILE A 354 40.61 -12.92 38.84
C ILE A 354 41.61 -14.08 38.89
N ARG A 355 42.49 -14.04 39.90
CA ARG A 355 43.53 -15.04 40.17
C ARG A 355 42.88 -16.35 40.66
N ARG A 356 42.39 -17.18 39.73
CA ARG A 356 41.81 -18.49 40.07
C ARG A 356 42.90 -19.38 40.71
N ARG A 357 42.69 -19.74 41.97
CA ARG A 357 43.66 -20.46 42.81
C ARG A 357 43.76 -21.93 42.41
N ASN A 358 44.61 -22.25 41.44
CA ASN A 358 44.85 -23.62 41.00
C ASN A 358 45.86 -24.30 41.93
N THR A 359 45.37 -24.91 43.01
CA THR A 359 46.16 -25.79 43.90
C THR A 359 45.91 -27.26 43.53
N GLY A 360 46.64 -27.74 42.53
CA GLY A 360 46.83 -29.17 42.28
C GLY A 360 48.19 -29.61 42.84
N PRO A 361 48.31 -30.76 43.50
CA PRO A 361 49.58 -31.23 44.07
C PRO A 361 50.57 -31.61 42.97
N ARG A 362 51.87 -31.41 43.24
CA ARG A 362 52.94 -32.15 42.56
C ARG A 362 52.93 -33.58 43.11
N HIS A 363 52.89 -34.57 42.24
CA HIS A 363 53.46 -35.89 42.49
C HIS A 363 54.95 -35.75 42.13
N THR A 364 55.84 -36.07 43.06
CA THR A 364 57.30 -36.07 42.85
C THR A 364 57.88 -37.20 43.68
N ASP A 365 57.91 -38.35 43.04
CA ASP A 365 58.59 -39.59 43.39
C ASP A 365 59.14 -40.01 42.00
N ASP A 366 60.44 -39.97 41.69
CA ASP A 366 61.63 -39.97 42.54
C ASP A 366 61.64 -41.17 43.50
N ASP A 367 61.96 -42.35 42.98
CA ASP A 367 62.73 -43.41 43.66
C ASP A 367 63.33 -44.39 42.62
N ASP A 368 64.54 -44.85 42.92
CA ASP A 368 65.55 -45.46 42.05
C ASP A 368 65.27 -46.89 41.53
N GLU A 369 65.70 -47.21 40.29
CA GLU A 369 66.78 -48.19 39.96
C GLU A 369 67.20 -48.15 38.46
#